data_AF-A0A3M1UCC9-F1
#
_entry.id   AF-A0A3M1UCC9-F1
#
_cell.length_a   1.000
_cell.length_b   1.000
_cell.length_c   1.000
_cell.angle_alpha   90.00
_cell.angle_beta   90.00
_cell.angle_gamma   90.00
#
_symmetry.space_group_name_H-M   'P 1'
#
loop_
_entity.id
_entity.type
_entity.pdbx_description
1 polymer ?
#
loop_
_entity_poly.entity_id
_entity_poly.type
_entity_poly.pdbx_seq_one_letter_code
_entity_poly.pdbx_strand_id
1 'polypeptide(L)'
;MVTGIVNFFLPDHLYWIDTIWYCNLVHILAGTLGLLVVWKKSPILARRFNLALGMIYLYEVVANFAGLFPARITNWSSVDDMVYLFTGMLLILCGIHGQKKTAIIFTSHTQVS
;
A
#
# COMPACT_ATOMS: atom_id res chain seq x y z
N MET A 1 -1.18 -8.68 3.73
CA MET A 1 -0.83 -9.94 4.45
C MET A 1 -2.08 -10.71 4.83
N VAL A 2 -2.97 -10.17 5.67
CA VAL A 2 -4.17 -10.89 6.12
C VAL A 2 -5.05 -11.31 4.95
N THR A 3 -5.35 -10.42 4.01
CA THR A 3 -6.12 -10.76 2.79
C THR A 3 -5.48 -11.89 1.97
N GLY A 4 -4.15 -11.86 1.76
CA GLY A 4 -3.43 -12.90 1.02
C GLY A 4 -3.35 -14.25 1.74
N ILE A 5 -3.30 -14.26 3.08
CA ILE A 5 -3.35 -15.49 3.88
C ILE A 5 -4.78 -16.04 3.89
N VAL A 6 -5.76 -15.18 4.16
CA VAL A 6 -7.17 -15.54 4.22
C VAL A 6 -7.65 -16.11 2.88
N ASN A 7 -7.29 -15.50 1.76
CA ASN A 7 -7.62 -16.00 0.42
C ASN A 7 -6.97 -17.34 0.07
N PHE A 8 -5.96 -17.81 0.80
CA PHE A 8 -5.40 -19.14 0.59
C PHE A 8 -6.25 -20.25 1.21
N PHE A 9 -7.12 -19.91 2.17
CA PHE A 9 -7.94 -20.86 2.93
C PHE A 9 -9.45 -20.74 2.67
N LEU A 10 -9.90 -19.72 1.92
CA LEU A 10 -11.33 -19.57 1.58
C LEU A 10 -11.69 -20.41 0.35
N PRO A 11 -12.86 -21.06 0.31
CA PRO A 11 -13.34 -21.79 -0.86
C PRO A 11 -13.84 -20.84 -1.96
N ASP A 12 -13.81 -21.32 -3.22
CA ASP A 12 -13.86 -20.47 -4.41
C ASP A 12 -15.12 -19.61 -4.61
N HIS A 13 -16.20 -19.93 -3.91
CA HIS A 13 -17.49 -19.23 -3.97
C HIS A 13 -17.60 -18.05 -2.99
N LEU A 14 -16.57 -17.80 -2.17
CA LEU A 14 -16.53 -16.70 -1.19
C LEU A 14 -15.50 -15.61 -1.57
N TYR A 15 -14.90 -15.68 -2.75
CA TYR A 15 -13.97 -14.65 -3.20
C TYR A 15 -14.72 -13.42 -3.67
N TRP A 16 -14.50 -12.31 -2.96
CA TRP A 16 -14.97 -10.98 -3.38
C TRP A 16 -13.96 -10.26 -4.31
N ILE A 17 -12.78 -10.85 -4.49
CA ILE A 17 -11.63 -10.35 -5.27
C ILE A 17 -11.01 -11.55 -5.98
N ASP A 18 -10.78 -11.46 -7.29
CA ASP A 18 -10.29 -12.57 -8.11
C ASP A 18 -8.96 -13.14 -7.60
N THR A 19 -8.98 -14.44 -7.28
CA THR A 19 -7.89 -15.19 -6.65
C THR A 19 -6.96 -15.80 -7.67
N ILE A 20 -6.06 -14.96 -8.18
CA ILE A 20 -4.87 -15.45 -8.87
C ILE A 20 -3.73 -15.45 -7.87
N TRP A 21 -2.94 -16.53 -7.86
CA TRP A 21 -1.79 -16.75 -6.98
C TRP A 21 -0.86 -15.52 -6.86
N TYR A 22 -0.78 -14.72 -7.94
CA TYR A 22 -0.06 -13.45 -8.01
C TYR A 22 -0.55 -12.43 -6.97
N CYS A 23 -1.87 -12.25 -6.82
CA CYS A 23 -2.48 -11.31 -5.89
C CYS A 23 -2.14 -11.66 -4.43
N ASN A 24 -2.08 -12.95 -4.09
CA ASN A 24 -1.74 -13.42 -2.75
C ASN A 24 -0.26 -13.16 -2.41
N LEU A 25 0.64 -13.40 -3.37
CA LEU A 25 2.07 -13.17 -3.19
C LEU A 25 2.40 -11.69 -2.97
N VAL A 26 1.80 -10.80 -3.77
CA VAL A 26 1.96 -9.34 -3.61
C VAL A 26 1.49 -8.88 -2.23
N HIS A 27 0.33 -9.36 -1.78
CA HIS A 27 -0.20 -9.00 -0.45
C HIS A 27 0.67 -9.51 0.71
N ILE A 28 1.28 -10.69 0.57
CA ILE A 28 2.22 -11.23 1.57
C ILE A 28 3.49 -10.38 1.58
N LEU A 29 4.11 -10.14 0.42
CA LEU A 29 5.34 -9.35 0.31
C LEU A 29 5.16 -7.90 0.77
N ALA A 30 4.10 -7.22 0.32
CA ALA A 30 3.80 -5.86 0.75
C ALA A 30 3.55 -5.81 2.26
N GLY A 31 2.86 -6.81 2.81
CA GLY A 31 2.58 -6.89 4.23
C GLY A 31 3.82 -7.18 5.09
N THR A 32 4.72 -8.06 4.65
CA THR A 32 5.99 -8.31 5.36
C THR A 32 6.91 -7.10 5.31
N LEU A 33 7.00 -6.42 4.16
CA LEU A 33 7.73 -5.16 4.04
C LEU A 33 7.13 -4.07 4.94
N GLY A 34 5.80 -3.96 4.99
CA GLY A 34 5.11 -3.04 5.89
C GLY A 34 5.40 -3.32 7.36
N LEU A 35 5.44 -4.60 7.76
CA LEU A 35 5.80 -5.00 9.12
C LEU A 35 7.25 -4.62 9.46
N LEU A 36 8.18 -4.82 8.53
CA LEU A 36 9.58 -4.40 8.70
C LEU A 36 9.71 -2.89 8.85
N VAL A 37 8.94 -2.12 8.08
CA VAL A 37 8.89 -0.65 8.16
C VAL A 37 8.42 -0.20 9.55
N VAL A 38 7.34 -0.80 10.06
CA VAL A 38 6.82 -0.53 11.42
C VAL A 38 7.86 -0.90 12.48
N TRP A 39 8.51 -2.06 12.34
CA TRP A 39 9.53 -2.53 13.28
C TRP A 39 10.75 -1.60 13.35
N LYS A 40 11.16 -1.03 12.21
CA LYS A 40 12.26 -0.06 12.14
C LYS A 40 11.93 1.31 12.73
N LYS A 41 10.65 1.63 13.00
CA LYS A 41 10.16 2.91 13.53
C LYS A 41 10.70 4.15 12.80
N SER A 42 11.11 3.99 11.53
CA SER A 42 11.71 5.06 10.74
C SER A 42 10.61 5.77 9.95
N PRO A 43 10.33 7.05 10.23
CA PRO A 43 9.23 7.74 9.58
C PRO A 43 9.55 8.08 8.12
N ILE A 44 10.84 8.19 7.76
CA ILE A 44 11.29 8.29 6.37
C ILE A 44 10.97 7.00 5.62
N LEU A 45 11.22 5.85 6.25
CA LEU A 45 10.93 4.55 5.64
C LEU A 45 9.42 4.32 5.48
N ALA A 46 8.63 4.70 6.48
CA ALA A 46 7.16 4.69 6.40
C ALA A 46 6.62 5.59 5.28
N ARG A 47 7.21 6.77 5.12
CA ARG A 47 6.88 7.70 4.03
C ARG A 47 7.13 7.07 2.66
N ARG A 48 8.33 6.54 2.44
CA ARG A 48 8.73 5.92 1.17
C ARG A 48 7.88 4.68 0.87
N PHE A 49 7.61 3.86 1.89
CA PHE A 49 6.76 2.69 1.77
C PHE A 49 5.34 3.06 1.33
N ASN A 50 4.70 4.02 2.00
CA ASN A 50 3.35 4.45 1.65
C ASN A 50 3.27 5.07 0.25
N LEU A 51 4.25 5.90 -0.13
CA LEU A 51 4.32 6.44 -1.49
C LEU A 51 4.47 5.35 -2.55
N ALA A 52 5.40 4.41 -2.34
CA ALA A 52 5.66 3.34 -3.29
C ALA A 52 4.45 2.41 -3.43
N LEU A 53 3.87 1.98 -2.31
CA LEU A 53 2.71 1.09 -2.31
C LEU A 53 1.49 1.77 -2.93
N GLY A 54 1.27 3.06 -2.64
CA GLY A 54 0.18 3.81 -3.24
C GLY A 54 0.34 4.02 -4.75
N MET A 55 1.57 4.27 -5.23
CA MET A 55 1.85 4.34 -6.67
C MET A 55 1.64 3.00 -7.37
N ILE A 56 2.00 1.88 -6.73
CA ILE A 56 1.74 0.53 -7.27
C ILE A 56 0.23 0.33 -7.44
N TYR A 57 -0.59 0.65 -6.45
CA TYR A 57 -2.05 0.50 -6.57
C TYR A 57 -2.65 1.39 -7.66
N LEU A 58 -2.17 2.62 -7.83
CA LEU A 58 -2.61 3.45 -8.95
C LEU A 58 -2.15 2.90 -10.31
N TYR A 59 -0.95 2.33 -10.37
CA TYR A 59 -0.49 1.64 -11.57
C TYR A 59 -1.39 0.44 -11.90
N GLU A 60 -1.83 -0.34 -10.92
CA GLU A 60 -2.73 -1.49 -11.14
C GLU A 60 -4.05 -1.05 -11.76
N VAL A 61 -4.64 0.05 -11.30
CA VAL A 61 -5.85 0.65 -11.90
C VAL A 61 -5.59 1.04 -13.37
N VAL A 62 -4.51 1.78 -13.63
CA VAL A 62 -4.16 2.20 -15.01
C VAL A 62 -3.86 0.99 -15.88
N ALA A 63 -3.20 -0.03 -15.33
CA ALA A 63 -2.89 -1.26 -16.03
C ALA A 63 -4.16 -2.01 -16.41
N ASN A 64 -5.20 -2.00 -15.56
CA ASN A 64 -6.50 -2.58 -15.88
C ASN A 64 -7.16 -1.88 -17.07
N PHE A 65 -7.24 -0.54 -17.02
CA PHE A 65 -7.81 0.25 -18.11
C PHE A 65 -7.05 0.13 -19.44
N ALA A 66 -5.72 0.07 -19.38
CA ALA A 66 -4.86 0.00 -20.57
C ALA A 66 -4.58 -1.45 -21.04
N GLY A 67 -5.12 -2.45 -20.34
CA GLY A 67 -4.86 -3.87 -20.59
C GLY A 67 -3.37 -4.20 -20.53
N LEU A 68 -2.62 -3.61 -19.58
CA LEU A 68 -1.20 -3.86 -19.32
C LEU A 68 -1.01 -5.02 -18.34
N PHE A 69 0.22 -5.44 -18.11
CA PHE A 69 0.49 -6.42 -17.05
C PHE A 69 0.31 -5.76 -15.66
N PRO A 70 -0.34 -6.42 -14.68
CA PRO A 70 -0.83 -7.80 -14.69
C PRO A 70 -2.28 -7.98 -15.16
N ALA A 71 -3.03 -6.92 -15.48
CA ALA A 71 -4.42 -7.00 -15.95
C ALA A 71 -4.66 -7.96 -17.14
N ARG A 72 -3.66 -8.18 -18.00
CA ARG A 72 -3.75 -9.20 -19.07
C ARG A 72 -3.90 -10.64 -18.57
N ILE A 73 -3.42 -10.92 -17.37
CA ILE A 73 -3.47 -12.24 -16.74
C ILE A 73 -4.45 -12.29 -15.57
N THR A 74 -5.00 -11.14 -15.15
CA THR A 74 -5.95 -11.02 -14.04
C THR A 74 -7.29 -10.47 -14.50
N ASN A 75 -8.39 -11.18 -14.22
CA ASN A 75 -9.77 -10.74 -14.53
C ASN A 75 -10.28 -9.70 -13.50
N TRP A 76 -9.50 -8.65 -13.22
CA TRP A 76 -9.85 -7.68 -12.20
C TRP A 76 -11.20 -7.00 -12.49
N SER A 77 -12.06 -7.01 -11.46
CA SER A 77 -13.37 -6.39 -11.51
C SER A 77 -13.28 -4.88 -11.33
N SER A 78 -14.32 -4.15 -11.72
CA SER A 78 -14.40 -2.71 -11.44
C SER A 78 -14.40 -2.40 -9.94
N VAL A 79 -14.78 -3.35 -9.08
CA VAL A 79 -14.71 -3.21 -7.62
C VAL A 79 -13.25 -3.20 -7.16
N ASP A 80 -12.41 -4.06 -7.73
CA ASP A 80 -10.98 -4.10 -7.45
C ASP A 80 -10.31 -2.77 -7.80
N ASP A 81 -10.63 -2.22 -8.97
CA ASP A 81 -10.12 -0.91 -9.40
C ASP A 81 -10.49 0.20 -8.41
N MET A 82 -11.73 0.21 -7.90
CA MET A 82 -12.14 1.21 -6.90
C MET A 82 -11.32 1.06 -5.61
N VAL A 83 -11.14 -0.17 -5.12
CA VAL A 83 -10.37 -0.44 -3.90
C VAL A 83 -8.92 0.02 -4.08
N TYR A 84 -8.28 -0.31 -5.20
CA TYR A 84 -6.91 0.10 -5.49
C TYR A 84 -6.79 1.61 -5.68
N LEU A 85 -7.75 2.24 -6.35
CA LEU A 85 -7.76 3.69 -6.55
C LEU A 85 -7.83 4.43 -5.21
N PHE A 86 -8.83 4.11 -4.37
CA PHE A 86 -9.01 4.78 -3.09
C PHE A 86 -7.86 4.49 -2.13
N THR A 87 -7.44 3.24 -2.01
CA THR A 87 -6.34 2.85 -1.12
C THR A 87 -5.03 3.45 -1.58
N GLY A 88 -4.78 3.47 -2.91
CA GLY A 88 -3.58 4.05 -3.51
C GLY A 88 -3.49 5.56 -3.25
N MET A 89 -4.59 6.29 -3.47
CA MET A 89 -4.65 7.72 -3.13
C MET A 89 -4.40 7.97 -1.65
N LEU A 90 -5.03 7.19 -0.76
CA LEU A 90 -4.91 7.36 0.68
C LEU A 90 -3.47 7.11 1.16
N LEU A 91 -2.82 6.08 0.62
CA LEU A 91 -1.40 5.79 0.88
C LEU A 91 -0.48 6.91 0.38
N ILE A 92 -0.71 7.45 -0.82
CA ILE A 92 0.06 8.60 -1.33
C ILE A 92 -0.13 9.81 -0.42
N LEU A 93 -1.36 10.12 -0.01
CA LEU A 93 -1.65 11.22 0.91
C LEU A 93 -0.95 11.02 2.26
N CYS A 94 -0.99 9.82 2.83
CA CYS A 94 -0.23 9.47 4.04
C CYS A 94 1.28 9.60 3.82
N GLY A 95 1.79 9.24 2.65
CA GLY A 95 3.19 9.39 2.27
C GLY A 95 3.62 10.84 2.02
N ILE A 96 2.74 11.74 1.61
CA ILE A 96 3.06 13.17 1.46
C ILE A 96 2.97 13.88 2.81
N HIS A 97 1.92 13.59 3.59
CA HIS A 97 1.59 14.32 4.81
C HIS A 97 2.08 13.66 6.11
N GLY A 98 2.58 12.42 6.03
CA GLY A 98 2.93 11.58 7.17
C GLY A 98 4.06 12.09 8.08
N GLN A 99 4.59 13.28 7.84
CA GLN A 99 5.50 13.96 8.76
C GLN A 99 5.25 15.48 8.79
N LYS A 100 4.34 15.90 9.65
CA LYS A 100 4.35 17.24 10.24
C LYS A 100 4.48 17.11 11.76
N LYS A 101 5.66 16.73 12.25
CA LYS A 101 6.13 16.98 13.64
C LYS A 101 7.58 16.55 13.76
N THR A 102 8.45 17.56 13.94
CA THR A 102 9.63 17.64 14.81
C THR A 102 10.61 18.64 14.20
N ALA A 103 10.27 19.92 14.31
CA ALA A 103 11.19 21.04 14.04
C ALA A 103 10.86 22.25 14.95
N ILE A 104 10.26 22.03 16.12
CA ILE A 104 9.84 23.12 17.03
C ILE A 104 10.57 23.03 18.39
N ILE A 105 11.30 21.95 18.70
CA ILE A 105 11.89 21.76 20.05
C ILE A 105 13.36 22.24 20.15
N PHE A 106 14.05 22.49 19.03
CA PHE A 106 15.49 22.85 19.09
C PHE A 106 15.79 24.36 19.14
N THR A 107 14.79 25.24 19.06
CA THR A 107 15.02 26.70 19.06
C THR A 107 14.75 27.39 20.40
N SER A 108 14.24 26.69 21.42
CA SER A 108 13.93 27.30 22.73
C SER A 108 15.04 27.16 23.78
N HIS A 109 16.19 26.56 23.45
CA HIS A 109 17.28 26.34 24.42
C HIS A 109 18.54 27.20 24.18
N THR A 110 18.55 28.12 23.21
CA THR A 110 19.73 28.97 22.91
C THR A 110 19.47 30.47 23.06
N GLN A 111 18.61 30.87 24.01
CA GLN A 111 18.45 32.27 24.41
C GLN A 111 18.43 32.39 25.95
N VAL A 112 19.53 31.97 26.59
CA VAL A 112 19.91 32.48 27.91
C VAL A 112 21.42 32.71 27.89
N SER A 113 21.82 33.96 27.66
CA SER A 113 23.01 34.59 28.24
C SER A 113 22.92 36.10 28.02
#